data_AF-A0A7L4EIB0-F1
#
_entry.id   AF-A0A7L4EIB0-F1
#
_cell.length_a   1.000
_cell.length_b   1.000
_cell.length_c   1.000
_cell.angle_alpha   90.00
_cell.angle_beta   90.00
_cell.angle_gamma   90.00
#
_symmetry.space_group_name_H-M   'P 1'
#
loop_
_entity.id
_entity.type
_entity.pdbx_description
1 polymer ?
#
loop_
_entity_poly.entity_id
_entity_poly.type
_entity_poly.pdbx_seq_one_letter_code
_entity_poly.pdbx_strand_id
1 'polypeptide(L)'
;MEGARAGGGTAHVSFVCQRCCQPLKLDTSFKVLDRLTIQELTAPLVTAAPARPGDLHEEESALTEEAFVENRQDGVSRRFIPPARMMSTESANSFTLIGEASDGGTMENLSRRLKVTGDLFDIMSGQTDVDHPLCEECTDTLLDQLDTQLNITENECQNYKRCLEILEQMNEDDKEKLQAELKELALEEEQLIQELEDVEKNRKIVAEDFERVRAEAERLEQEEAQYQKEYCEFKRQQLELDDELKSVDNQMRYAQMQLDKLKKTNVFNATFHIWHSGQFGTINNFRLGRLPSVPVEWNEINAAWGQTVLLLHALANKMGLKFQRYRLVPFGNHSYLESLTDKSKELPLYCSGGLRFFWDNKFDHAMVAFLDCVQQFKEEVEKGETRFCLPYRMDVEKGKIEDTGGSGGSYSIKTQFNSEEQWTKALKFMLTNLKWGLAWVSSQFYNK
;
A
#
# COMPACT_ATOMS: atom_id res chain seq x y z
N MET A 1 -93.66 -55.65 -6.56
CA MET A 1 -93.37 -54.92 -7.80
C MET A 1 -93.19 -53.48 -7.37
N GLU A 2 -91.96 -52.96 -7.25
CA GLU A 2 -91.04 -52.61 -8.36
C GLU A 2 -91.63 -51.51 -9.27
N GLY A 3 -90.97 -50.37 -9.50
CA GLY A 3 -89.63 -49.97 -9.06
C GLY A 3 -89.36 -48.45 -9.12
N ALA A 4 -88.20 -48.02 -8.63
CA ALA A 4 -87.73 -46.62 -8.61
C ALA A 4 -87.20 -46.18 -10.00
N ARG A 5 -87.06 -44.90 -10.38
CA ARG A 5 -86.31 -43.73 -9.84
C ARG A 5 -86.75 -42.47 -10.65
N ALA A 6 -86.59 -41.20 -10.29
CA ALA A 6 -86.22 -40.44 -9.07
C ALA A 6 -86.88 -39.03 -9.25
N GLY A 7 -86.59 -37.89 -8.60
CA GLY A 7 -85.62 -37.44 -7.58
C GLY A 7 -85.70 -35.91 -7.50
N GLY A 8 -85.70 -35.31 -6.31
CA GLY A 8 -85.83 -33.85 -6.11
C GLY A 8 -85.84 -33.51 -4.62
N GLY A 9 -84.68 -33.07 -4.10
CA GLY A 9 -84.47 -32.90 -2.66
C GLY A 9 -84.96 -31.56 -2.12
N THR A 10 -85.63 -31.58 -0.96
CA THR A 10 -85.93 -30.37 -0.17
C THR A 10 -84.69 -29.94 0.60
N ALA A 11 -84.12 -28.77 0.30
CA ALA A 11 -83.01 -28.22 1.05
C ALA A 11 -83.43 -27.87 2.49
N HIS A 12 -82.85 -28.54 3.48
CA HIS A 12 -83.07 -28.26 4.89
C HIS A 12 -81.93 -27.36 5.38
N VAL A 13 -82.22 -26.10 5.68
CA VAL A 13 -81.25 -25.19 6.30
C VAL A 13 -81.13 -25.54 7.79
N SER A 14 -79.92 -25.79 8.25
CA SER A 14 -79.61 -26.05 9.66
C SER A 14 -78.71 -24.95 10.20
N PHE A 15 -79.16 -24.25 11.23
CA PHE A 15 -78.31 -23.36 12.02
C PHE A 15 -77.32 -24.20 12.82
N VAL A 16 -76.14 -23.66 13.09
CA VAL A 16 -75.11 -24.31 13.91
C VAL A 16 -74.83 -23.47 15.15
N CYS A 17 -74.47 -24.11 16.26
CA CYS A 17 -73.94 -23.42 17.43
C CYS A 17 -72.61 -22.75 17.04
N GLN A 18 -72.47 -21.44 17.23
CA GLN A 18 -71.24 -20.74 16.83
C GLN A 18 -70.01 -21.16 17.67
N ARG A 19 -70.23 -21.63 18.91
CA ARG A 19 -69.16 -22.08 19.82
C ARG A 19 -68.68 -23.52 19.60
N CYS A 20 -69.57 -24.44 19.23
CA CYS A 20 -69.24 -25.88 19.08
C CYS A 20 -69.54 -26.48 17.70
N CYS A 21 -70.02 -25.68 16.75
CA CYS A 21 -70.39 -26.05 15.38
C CYS A 21 -71.42 -27.18 15.24
N GLN A 22 -72.09 -27.59 16.32
CA GLN A 22 -73.13 -28.62 16.28
C GLN A 22 -74.43 -28.09 15.63
N PRO A 23 -75.15 -28.91 14.84
CA PRO A 23 -76.39 -28.50 14.19
C PRO A 23 -77.53 -28.35 15.21
N LEU A 24 -78.07 -27.14 15.30
CA LEU A 24 -79.15 -26.78 16.21
C LEU A 24 -80.51 -27.17 15.64
N LYS A 25 -81.35 -27.74 16.51
CA LYS A 25 -82.78 -27.90 16.25
C LYS A 25 -83.51 -26.71 16.85
N LEU A 26 -83.81 -25.70 16.04
CA LEU A 26 -84.66 -24.59 16.46
C LEU A 26 -86.04 -25.12 16.87
N ASP A 27 -86.53 -24.65 18.02
CA ASP A 27 -87.85 -25.04 18.50
C ASP A 27 -88.96 -24.58 17.54
N THR A 28 -90.09 -25.29 17.59
CA THR A 28 -91.27 -25.01 16.76
C THR A 28 -91.86 -23.61 16.96
N SER A 29 -91.65 -22.98 18.13
CA SER A 29 -92.04 -21.58 18.40
C SER A 29 -91.46 -20.57 17.41
N PHE A 30 -90.20 -20.73 16.96
CA PHE A 30 -89.59 -19.88 15.92
C PHE A 30 -90.32 -19.93 14.56
N LYS A 31 -91.21 -20.92 14.35
CA LYS A 31 -92.03 -21.05 13.13
C LYS A 31 -93.35 -20.29 13.20
N VAL A 32 -93.71 -19.75 14.38
CA VAL A 32 -95.03 -19.17 14.71
C VAL A 32 -94.91 -17.73 15.26
N LEU A 33 -93.75 -17.09 15.10
CA LEU A 33 -93.56 -15.68 15.48
C LEU A 33 -94.38 -14.75 14.58
N ASP A 34 -95.28 -13.97 15.19
CA ASP A 34 -96.06 -12.95 14.50
C ASP A 34 -95.25 -11.66 14.27
N ARG A 35 -95.65 -10.89 13.25
CA ARG A 35 -94.91 -9.72 12.76
C ARG A 35 -94.76 -8.61 13.81
N LEU A 36 -95.74 -8.48 14.72
CA LEU A 36 -95.69 -7.55 15.85
C LEU A 36 -94.67 -8.00 16.91
N THR A 37 -94.68 -9.27 17.30
CA THR A 37 -93.77 -9.83 18.31
C THR A 37 -92.31 -9.73 17.89
N ILE A 38 -92.02 -9.93 16.59
CA ILE A 38 -90.68 -9.73 16.02
C ILE A 38 -90.25 -8.27 16.17
N GLN A 39 -91.15 -7.31 15.90
CA GLN A 39 -90.84 -5.89 15.97
C GLN A 39 -90.60 -5.39 17.41
N GLU A 40 -91.23 -6.01 18.42
CA GLU A 40 -90.91 -5.78 19.83
C GLU A 40 -89.57 -6.40 20.25
N LEU A 41 -89.25 -7.62 19.81
CA LEU A 41 -87.97 -8.28 20.10
C LEU A 41 -86.77 -7.63 19.40
N THR A 42 -87.00 -6.93 18.28
CA THR A 42 -85.99 -6.14 17.55
C THR A 42 -85.92 -4.67 18.03
N ALA A 43 -86.73 -4.27 19.02
CA ALA A 43 -86.69 -2.92 19.56
C ALA A 43 -85.41 -2.70 20.41
N PRO A 44 -84.65 -1.59 20.22
CA PRO A 44 -83.45 -1.34 21.01
C PRO A 44 -83.76 -1.23 22.50
N LEU A 45 -83.23 -2.16 23.30
CA LEU A 45 -83.20 -2.02 24.76
C LEU A 45 -82.25 -0.87 25.11
N VAL A 46 -82.77 0.14 25.81
CA VAL A 46 -82.05 1.39 26.11
C VAL A 46 -80.92 1.11 27.13
N THR A 47 -79.70 0.96 26.63
CA THR A 47 -78.49 0.99 27.46
C THR A 47 -78.22 2.44 27.87
N ALA A 48 -78.52 2.77 29.12
CA ALA A 48 -78.28 4.10 29.67
C ALA A 48 -76.77 4.30 29.93
N ALA A 49 -76.09 5.03 29.03
CA ALA A 49 -74.74 5.55 29.26
C ALA A 49 -74.80 7.10 29.41
N PRO A 50 -74.04 7.69 30.35
CA PRO A 50 -74.20 9.10 30.72
C PRO A 50 -73.54 10.06 29.73
N ALA A 51 -74.25 11.15 29.40
CA ALA A 51 -73.70 12.23 28.58
C ALA A 51 -72.68 13.08 29.36
N ARG A 52 -71.59 13.48 28.68
CA ARG A 52 -70.75 14.64 29.04
C ARG A 52 -70.56 15.53 27.81
N PRO A 53 -70.89 16.82 27.85
CA PRO A 53 -70.77 17.75 26.72
C PRO A 53 -69.53 18.67 26.81
N GLY A 54 -69.18 19.31 25.69
CA GLY A 54 -68.15 20.36 25.56
C GLY A 54 -66.83 19.83 24.97
N ASP A 55 -66.17 20.48 24.00
CA ASP A 55 -66.53 21.71 23.28
C ASP A 55 -66.04 21.72 21.83
N LEU A 56 -66.61 22.62 21.03
CA LEU A 56 -66.22 22.92 19.66
C LEU A 56 -64.93 23.73 19.62
N HIS A 57 -64.01 23.39 18.70
CA HIS A 57 -63.36 24.41 17.87
C HIS A 57 -62.75 23.77 16.62
N GLU A 58 -63.20 24.22 15.45
CA GLU A 58 -62.56 23.96 14.16
C GLU A 58 -61.43 24.97 13.96
N GLU A 59 -60.24 24.50 13.56
CA GLU A 59 -59.37 25.25 12.65
C GLU A 59 -58.78 24.25 11.63
N GLU A 60 -58.96 24.55 10.35
CA GLU A 60 -58.36 23.81 9.25
C GLU A 60 -56.85 24.07 9.20
N SER A 61 -56.05 23.01 8.99
CA SER A 61 -54.74 23.16 8.35
C SER A 61 -54.40 21.90 7.55
N ALA A 62 -54.00 22.11 6.30
CA ALA A 62 -53.81 21.05 5.32
C ALA A 62 -52.68 20.11 5.72
N LEU A 63 -52.99 18.80 5.78
CA LEU A 63 -51.97 17.76 5.85
C LEU A 63 -51.57 17.35 4.43
N THR A 64 -50.41 17.81 4.01
CA THR A 64 -49.65 17.25 2.89
C THR A 64 -49.33 15.77 3.16
N GLU A 65 -49.46 14.94 2.12
CA GLU A 65 -48.93 13.57 2.15
C GLU A 65 -47.40 13.61 2.25
N GLU A 66 -46.84 13.33 3.42
CA GLU A 66 -45.43 12.97 3.57
C GLU A 66 -45.30 11.51 4.02
N ALA A 67 -44.62 10.71 3.18
CA ALA A 67 -44.34 9.33 3.45
C ALA A 67 -43.34 9.21 4.61
N PHE A 68 -43.77 8.65 5.74
CA PHE A 68 -42.91 8.49 6.91
C PHE A 68 -41.85 7.41 6.67
N VAL A 69 -40.58 7.80 6.60
CA VAL A 69 -39.46 6.89 6.35
C VAL A 69 -39.14 6.07 7.61
N GLU A 70 -39.15 4.75 7.43
CA GLU A 70 -38.93 3.76 8.48
C GLU A 70 -37.45 3.62 8.83
N ASN A 71 -36.99 4.26 9.92
CA ASN A 71 -35.77 3.81 10.62
C ASN A 71 -35.67 4.28 12.09
N ARG A 72 -36.26 3.50 13.01
CA ARG A 72 -35.83 3.44 14.42
C ARG A 72 -35.78 1.99 14.87
N GLN A 73 -34.61 1.55 15.33
CA GLN A 73 -34.39 0.21 15.85
C GLN A 73 -34.88 0.08 17.30
N ASP A 74 -36.19 0.13 17.50
CA ASP A 74 -36.83 -0.37 18.72
C ASP A 74 -37.42 -1.75 18.41
N GLY A 75 -36.89 -2.79 19.07
CA GLY A 75 -37.18 -4.21 18.80
C GLY A 75 -38.58 -4.70 19.20
N VAL A 76 -39.64 -3.95 18.89
CA VAL A 76 -41.03 -4.25 19.24
C VAL A 76 -41.87 -4.33 17.98
N SER A 77 -42.27 -5.54 17.58
CA SER A 77 -43.16 -5.73 16.43
C SER A 77 -44.58 -5.28 16.80
N ARG A 78 -44.94 -4.06 16.39
CA ARG A 78 -46.28 -3.48 16.60
C ARG A 78 -47.10 -3.63 15.32
N ARG A 79 -47.97 -4.64 15.28
CA ARG A 79 -48.89 -4.85 14.15
C ARG A 79 -50.06 -3.89 14.24
N PHE A 80 -50.04 -2.82 13.44
CA PHE A 80 -51.21 -1.96 13.27
C PHE A 80 -52.36 -2.75 12.62
N ILE A 81 -53.48 -2.86 13.33
CA ILE A 81 -54.73 -3.41 12.80
C ILE A 81 -55.65 -2.21 12.57
N PRO A 82 -55.95 -1.84 11.32
CA PRO A 82 -56.93 -0.79 11.05
C PRO A 82 -58.29 -1.19 11.62
N PRO A 83 -59.09 -0.25 12.17
CA PRO A 83 -60.49 -0.52 12.47
C PRO A 83 -61.16 -1.03 11.19
N ALA A 84 -61.87 -2.15 11.29
CA ALA A 84 -62.64 -2.66 10.17
C ALA A 84 -63.74 -1.63 9.85
N ARG A 85 -63.53 -0.84 8.79
CA ARG A 85 -64.58 0.00 8.21
C ARG A 85 -65.72 -0.90 7.76
N MET A 86 -66.74 -1.05 8.59
CA MET A 86 -68.03 -1.46 8.08
C MET A 86 -68.49 -0.38 7.11
N MET A 87 -68.67 -0.81 5.86
CA MET A 87 -69.25 0.03 4.82
C MET A 87 -70.69 0.31 5.23
N SER A 88 -70.96 1.52 5.71
CA SER A 88 -72.32 2.04 5.76
C SER A 88 -72.89 1.93 4.35
N THR A 89 -73.82 1.01 4.14
CA THR A 89 -74.58 0.94 2.89
C THR A 89 -75.50 2.15 2.87
N GLU A 90 -75.01 3.25 2.30
CA GLU A 90 -75.79 4.47 2.11
C GLU A 90 -77.03 4.16 1.25
N SER A 91 -78.18 4.17 1.91
CA SER A 91 -79.38 4.88 1.46
C SER A 91 -79.69 4.82 -0.05
N ALA A 92 -80.05 3.62 -0.53
CA ALA A 92 -80.81 3.47 -1.77
C ALA A 92 -82.18 2.85 -1.48
N ASN A 93 -83.22 3.50 -2.01
CA ASN A 93 -84.61 3.02 -2.10
C ASN A 93 -85.46 3.10 -0.82
N SER A 94 -85.76 4.34 -0.42
CA SER A 94 -87.13 4.66 -0.01
C SER A 94 -88.11 4.26 -1.13
N PHE A 95 -88.88 3.18 -0.91
CA PHE A 95 -90.02 2.85 -1.77
C PHE A 95 -91.11 2.11 -0.99
N THR A 96 -92.05 2.88 -0.45
CA THR A 96 -93.22 2.35 0.27
C THR A 96 -94.27 1.85 -0.72
N LEU A 97 -94.15 0.60 -1.16
CA LEU A 97 -95.15 -0.02 -2.04
C LEU A 97 -96.32 -0.57 -1.20
N ILE A 98 -97.38 0.23 -1.04
CA ILE A 98 -98.68 -0.25 -0.57
C ILE A 98 -99.33 -1.00 -1.74
N GLY A 99 -99.40 -2.33 -1.64
CA GLY A 99 -100.04 -3.17 -2.65
C GLY A 99 -100.28 -4.58 -2.13
N GLU A 100 -101.55 -4.92 -1.91
CA GLU A 100 -101.97 -6.31 -1.68
C GLU A 100 -101.81 -7.10 -2.99
N ALA A 101 -101.01 -8.16 -2.97
CA ALA A 101 -100.90 -9.09 -4.08
C ALA A 101 -100.80 -10.53 -3.58
N SER A 102 -101.92 -11.24 -3.73
CA SER A 102 -102.13 -12.69 -3.81
C SER A 102 -101.15 -13.66 -3.11
N ASP A 103 -101.74 -14.51 -2.27
CA ASP A 103 -101.27 -15.85 -1.93
C ASP A 103 -100.68 -16.61 -3.15
N GLY A 104 -99.50 -17.22 -2.99
CA GLY A 104 -98.78 -17.84 -4.11
C GLY A 104 -97.27 -18.06 -3.95
N GLY A 105 -96.82 -18.85 -2.95
CA GLY A 105 -95.46 -19.40 -2.98
C GLY A 105 -94.80 -19.62 -1.62
N THR A 106 -94.62 -20.89 -1.24
CA THR A 106 -94.01 -21.33 0.03
C THR A 106 -92.57 -20.84 0.28
N MET A 107 -91.92 -20.28 -0.75
CA MET A 107 -90.50 -19.86 -0.76
C MET A 107 -90.27 -18.48 -0.12
N GLU A 108 -91.18 -17.51 -0.30
CA GLU A 108 -91.04 -16.18 0.29
C GLU A 108 -91.16 -16.21 1.82
N ASN A 109 -92.08 -17.04 2.34
CA ASN A 109 -92.23 -17.25 3.77
C ASN A 109 -90.98 -17.89 4.41
N LEU A 110 -90.30 -18.80 3.70
CA LEU A 110 -89.04 -19.37 4.20
C LEU A 110 -87.91 -18.32 4.20
N SER A 111 -87.77 -17.55 3.13
CA SER A 111 -86.75 -16.49 3.02
C SER A 111 -86.92 -15.41 4.09
N ARG A 112 -88.16 -14.95 4.32
CA ARG A 112 -88.48 -13.98 5.39
C ARG A 112 -88.18 -14.55 6.78
N ARG A 113 -88.52 -15.82 7.04
CA ARG A 113 -88.24 -16.49 8.32
C ARG A 113 -86.74 -16.64 8.58
N LEU A 114 -85.98 -17.11 7.59
CA LEU A 114 -84.53 -17.24 7.70
C LEU A 114 -83.86 -15.89 7.96
N LYS A 115 -84.31 -14.83 7.27
CA LYS A 115 -83.83 -13.47 7.53
C LYS A 115 -84.13 -13.02 8.96
N VAL A 116 -85.38 -13.12 9.42
CA VAL A 116 -85.76 -12.75 10.80
C VAL A 116 -84.98 -13.54 11.85
N THR A 117 -84.75 -14.84 11.67
CA THR A 117 -83.94 -15.62 12.61
C THR A 117 -82.46 -15.23 12.57
N GLY A 118 -81.93 -14.83 11.41
CA GLY A 118 -80.59 -14.26 11.29
C GLY A 118 -80.49 -12.92 12.00
N ASP A 119 -81.36 -11.96 11.64
CA ASP A 119 -81.44 -10.64 12.26
C ASP A 119 -81.53 -10.74 13.81
N LEU A 120 -82.28 -11.72 14.34
CA LEU A 120 -82.44 -11.92 15.78
C LEU A 120 -81.19 -12.53 16.46
N PHE A 121 -80.46 -13.44 15.78
CA PHE A 121 -79.17 -13.92 16.28
C PHE A 121 -78.07 -12.85 16.17
N ASP A 122 -78.08 -12.03 15.14
CA ASP A 122 -77.16 -10.89 14.97
C ASP A 122 -77.37 -9.85 16.09
N ILE A 123 -78.63 -9.58 16.49
CA ILE A 123 -78.95 -8.69 17.62
C ILE A 123 -78.46 -9.26 18.96
N MET A 124 -78.66 -10.57 19.21
CA MET A 124 -78.14 -11.21 20.42
C MET A 124 -76.61 -11.20 20.46
N SER A 125 -75.96 -11.50 19.34
CA SER A 125 -74.50 -11.41 19.18
C SER A 125 -73.98 -9.98 19.35
N GLY A 126 -74.77 -8.97 18.97
CA GLY A 126 -74.45 -7.55 19.16
C GLY A 126 -74.54 -7.05 20.61
N GLN A 127 -75.09 -7.83 21.54
CA GLN A 127 -75.22 -7.46 22.96
C GLN A 127 -74.38 -8.31 23.93
N THR A 128 -73.68 -9.33 23.43
CA THR A 128 -72.83 -10.24 24.23
C THR A 128 -71.54 -10.54 23.50
N ASP A 129 -70.42 -10.70 24.20
CA ASP A 129 -69.10 -11.04 23.61
C ASP A 129 -69.00 -12.43 22.95
N VAL A 130 -70.14 -13.11 22.73
CA VAL A 130 -70.22 -14.45 22.13
C VAL A 130 -71.27 -14.47 21.03
N ASP A 131 -70.86 -14.91 19.84
CA ASP A 131 -71.76 -15.07 18.69
C ASP A 131 -72.86 -16.10 18.98
N HIS A 132 -74.09 -15.71 18.65
CA HIS A 132 -75.28 -16.53 18.73
C HIS A 132 -75.63 -17.10 17.34
N PRO A 133 -76.35 -18.25 17.25
CA PRO A 133 -76.93 -19.01 18.35
C PRO A 133 -75.95 -19.97 19.05
N LEU A 134 -76.28 -20.32 20.29
CA LEU A 134 -75.60 -21.33 21.10
C LEU A 134 -76.50 -22.56 21.33
N CYS A 135 -75.89 -23.73 21.59
CA CYS A 135 -76.62 -24.90 22.10
C CYS A 135 -76.75 -24.85 23.62
N GLU A 136 -77.68 -25.62 24.19
CA GLU A 136 -77.93 -25.76 25.63
C GLU A 136 -76.64 -25.87 26.47
N GLU A 137 -75.78 -26.86 26.17
CA GLU A 137 -74.48 -27.04 26.85
C GLU A 137 -73.54 -25.81 26.75
N CYS A 138 -73.57 -25.08 25.63
CA CYS A 138 -72.76 -23.87 25.43
C CYS A 138 -73.35 -22.64 26.12
N THR A 139 -74.67 -22.60 26.28
CA THR A 139 -75.39 -21.58 27.06
C THR A 139 -75.16 -21.80 28.56
N ASP A 140 -75.24 -23.04 29.04
CA ASP A 140 -74.92 -23.37 30.44
C ASP A 140 -73.46 -23.02 30.77
N THR A 141 -72.52 -23.38 29.89
CA THR A 141 -71.11 -22.98 30.03
C THR A 141 -70.93 -21.45 30.01
N LEU A 142 -71.76 -20.71 29.27
CA LEU A 142 -71.75 -19.24 29.26
C LEU A 142 -72.33 -18.67 30.57
N LEU A 143 -73.39 -19.28 31.12
CA LEU A 143 -73.96 -18.89 32.41
C LEU A 143 -72.98 -19.13 33.56
N ASP A 144 -72.30 -20.27 33.61
CA ASP A 144 -71.21 -20.53 34.57
C ASP A 144 -70.08 -19.48 34.45
N GLN A 145 -69.76 -19.06 33.22
CA GLN A 145 -68.76 -18.01 32.95
C GLN A 145 -69.25 -16.63 33.41
N LEU A 146 -70.54 -16.33 33.27
CA LEU A 146 -71.15 -15.07 33.74
C LEU A 146 -71.28 -15.05 35.27
N ASP A 147 -71.68 -16.15 35.92
CA ASP A 147 -71.77 -16.25 37.39
C ASP A 147 -70.38 -16.16 38.05
N THR A 148 -69.36 -16.76 37.44
CA THR A 148 -67.97 -16.60 37.92
C THR A 148 -67.47 -15.16 37.72
N GLN A 149 -67.80 -14.49 36.61
CA GLN A 149 -67.52 -13.06 36.43
C GLN A 149 -68.26 -12.20 37.47
N LEU A 150 -69.56 -12.43 37.68
CA LEU A 150 -70.36 -11.71 38.68
C LEU A 150 -69.80 -11.85 40.09
N ASN A 151 -69.37 -13.05 40.50
CA ASN A 151 -68.76 -13.28 41.80
C ASN A 151 -67.37 -12.59 41.94
N ILE A 152 -66.58 -12.54 40.85
CA ILE A 152 -65.33 -11.75 40.83
C ILE A 152 -65.64 -10.27 41.00
N THR A 153 -66.56 -9.71 40.22
CA THR A 153 -66.96 -8.29 40.30
C THR A 153 -67.61 -7.95 41.64
N GLU A 154 -68.40 -8.86 42.24
CA GLU A 154 -68.97 -8.66 43.56
C GLU A 154 -67.88 -8.63 44.64
N ASN A 155 -66.91 -9.54 44.59
CA ASN A 155 -65.75 -9.55 45.48
C ASN A 155 -64.90 -8.28 45.29
N GLU A 156 -64.65 -7.83 44.07
CA GLU A 156 -64.02 -6.53 43.78
C GLU A 156 -64.80 -5.37 44.43
N CYS A 157 -66.12 -5.31 44.23
CA CYS A 157 -66.98 -4.32 44.90
C CYS A 157 -66.95 -4.42 46.44
N GLN A 158 -66.87 -5.61 47.01
CA GLN A 158 -66.72 -5.80 48.47
C GLN A 158 -65.34 -5.31 48.95
N ASN A 159 -64.27 -5.55 48.20
CA ASN A 159 -62.94 -5.02 48.51
C ASN A 159 -62.91 -3.48 48.39
N TYR A 160 -63.50 -2.89 47.36
CA TYR A 160 -63.63 -1.43 47.24
C TYR A 160 -64.44 -0.81 48.38
N LYS A 161 -65.57 -1.43 48.79
CA LYS A 161 -66.33 -1.02 49.98
C LYS A 161 -65.47 -1.07 51.25
N ARG A 162 -64.70 -2.14 51.45
CA ARG A 162 -63.79 -2.28 52.59
C ARG A 162 -62.70 -1.22 52.61
N CYS A 163 -62.13 -0.87 51.44
CA CYS A 163 -61.18 0.23 51.32
C CYS A 163 -61.84 1.58 51.64
N LEU A 164 -63.08 1.82 51.20
CA LEU A 164 -63.85 3.02 51.55
C LEU A 164 -64.14 3.10 53.06
N GLU A 165 -64.57 2.00 53.70
CA GLU A 165 -64.78 1.94 55.15
C GLU A 165 -63.50 2.26 55.94
N ILE A 166 -62.34 1.80 55.47
CA ILE A 166 -61.03 2.13 56.07
C ILE A 166 -60.72 3.63 55.89
N LEU A 167 -60.98 4.22 54.72
CA LEU A 167 -60.79 5.65 54.45
C LEU A 167 -61.75 6.53 55.26
N GLU A 168 -63.00 6.10 55.47
CA GLU A 168 -63.98 6.78 56.32
C GLU A 168 -63.62 6.72 57.81
N GLN A 169 -62.93 5.66 58.24
CA GLN A 169 -62.44 5.48 59.61
C GLN A 169 -61.08 6.15 59.89
N MET A 170 -60.44 6.79 58.91
CA MET A 170 -59.20 7.55 59.14
C MET A 170 -59.47 8.80 59.98
N ASN A 171 -58.67 8.97 61.04
CA ASN A 171 -58.72 10.16 61.89
C ASN A 171 -58.29 11.42 61.12
N GLU A 172 -58.78 12.59 61.54
CA GLU A 172 -58.38 13.87 60.94
C GLU A 172 -56.85 14.10 61.05
N ASP A 173 -56.22 13.71 62.17
CA ASP A 173 -54.75 13.74 62.34
C ASP A 173 -53.99 13.00 61.23
N ASP A 174 -54.54 11.91 60.69
CA ASP A 174 -53.90 11.13 59.62
C ASP A 174 -54.16 11.77 58.25
N LYS A 175 -55.33 12.38 58.05
CA LYS A 175 -55.63 13.21 56.86
C LYS A 175 -54.73 14.44 56.79
N GLU A 176 -54.44 15.10 57.92
CA GLU A 176 -53.52 16.23 57.97
C GLU A 176 -52.07 15.82 57.65
N LYS A 177 -51.61 14.66 58.13
CA LYS A 177 -50.30 14.10 57.75
C LYS A 177 -50.21 13.82 56.26
N LEU A 178 -51.20 13.14 55.69
CA LEU A 178 -51.24 12.87 54.24
C LEU A 178 -51.29 14.18 53.43
N GLN A 179 -52.01 15.20 53.89
CA GLN A 179 -52.02 16.52 53.23
C GLN A 179 -50.71 17.29 53.37
N ALA A 180 -49.92 17.05 54.41
CA ALA A 180 -48.57 17.61 54.54
C ALA A 180 -47.59 16.90 53.60
N GLU A 181 -47.61 15.57 53.58
CA GLU A 181 -46.81 14.73 52.68
C GLU A 181 -47.10 15.03 51.20
N LEU A 182 -48.36 15.20 50.82
CA LEU A 182 -48.76 15.57 49.45
C LEU A 182 -48.23 16.96 49.04
N LYS A 183 -48.12 17.92 49.99
CA LYS A 183 -47.51 19.24 49.73
C LYS A 183 -45.99 19.18 49.64
N GLU A 184 -45.35 18.33 50.42
CA GLU A 184 -43.90 18.09 50.37
C GLU A 184 -43.52 17.43 49.04
N LEU A 185 -44.24 16.37 48.65
CA LEU A 185 -44.06 15.69 47.37
C LEU A 185 -44.35 16.60 46.17
N ALA A 186 -45.37 17.48 46.24
CA ALA A 186 -45.63 18.45 45.16
C ALA A 186 -44.53 19.52 45.02
N LEU A 187 -43.86 19.88 46.13
CA LEU A 187 -42.69 20.77 46.10
C LEU A 187 -41.44 20.06 45.58
N GLU A 188 -41.29 18.76 45.85
CA GLU A 188 -40.22 17.92 45.31
C GLU A 188 -40.43 17.65 43.80
N GLU A 189 -41.66 17.40 43.36
CA GLU A 189 -42.05 17.23 41.95
C GLU A 189 -41.69 18.48 41.13
N GLU A 190 -42.06 19.68 41.58
CA GLU A 190 -41.73 20.94 40.90
C GLU A 190 -40.20 21.17 40.81
N GLN A 191 -39.46 20.85 41.88
CA GLN A 191 -37.99 20.94 41.89
C GLN A 191 -37.36 19.96 40.89
N LEU A 192 -37.81 18.70 40.87
CA LEU A 192 -37.34 17.67 39.95
C LEU A 192 -37.67 18.00 38.49
N ILE A 193 -38.84 18.59 38.22
CA ILE A 193 -39.20 19.09 36.87
C ILE A 193 -38.22 20.18 36.44
N GLN A 194 -37.92 21.15 37.32
CA GLN A 194 -37.00 22.23 37.01
C GLN A 194 -35.55 21.72 36.76
N GLU A 195 -35.06 20.78 37.58
CA GLU A 195 -33.77 20.12 37.34
C GLU A 195 -33.75 19.36 36.01
N LEU A 196 -34.83 18.65 35.66
CA LEU A 196 -34.95 17.87 34.44
C LEU A 196 -34.95 18.77 33.20
N GLU A 197 -35.66 19.90 33.23
CA GLU A 197 -35.59 20.90 32.17
C GLU A 197 -34.18 21.45 31.95
N ASP A 198 -33.44 21.75 33.02
CA ASP A 198 -32.09 22.29 32.93
C ASP A 198 -31.09 21.23 32.44
N VAL A 199 -31.27 19.96 32.83
CA VAL A 199 -30.55 18.82 32.24
C VAL A 199 -30.87 18.69 30.73
N GLU A 200 -32.12 18.87 30.31
CA GLU A 200 -32.47 18.85 28.88
C GLU A 200 -31.87 20.01 28.08
N LYS A 201 -31.86 21.23 28.63
CA LYS A 201 -31.21 22.40 28.03
C LYS A 201 -29.71 22.13 27.86
N ASN A 202 -29.05 21.64 28.91
CA ASN A 202 -27.64 21.25 28.87
C ASN A 202 -27.37 20.13 27.85
N ARG A 203 -28.25 19.12 27.75
CA ARG A 203 -28.14 18.03 26.78
C ARG A 203 -28.22 18.52 25.32
N LYS A 204 -29.05 19.53 25.05
CA LYS A 204 -29.15 20.16 23.71
C LYS A 204 -27.86 20.90 23.36
N ILE A 205 -27.34 21.73 24.27
CA ILE A 205 -26.07 22.47 24.09
C ILE A 205 -24.91 21.50 23.85
N VAL A 206 -24.78 20.45 24.67
CA VAL A 206 -23.71 19.45 24.51
C VAL A 206 -23.82 18.68 23.19
N ALA A 207 -25.03 18.43 22.68
CA ALA A 207 -25.22 17.79 21.38
C ALA A 207 -24.78 18.71 20.22
N GLU A 208 -25.13 19.99 20.26
CA GLU A 208 -24.69 21.00 19.27
C GLU A 208 -23.16 21.19 19.28
N ASP A 209 -22.56 21.25 20.47
CA ASP A 209 -21.11 21.30 20.66
C ASP A 209 -20.41 20.04 20.12
N PHE A 210 -20.99 18.87 20.35
CA PHE A 210 -20.45 17.59 19.89
C PHE A 210 -20.44 17.46 18.35
N GLU A 211 -21.53 17.84 17.67
CA GLU A 211 -21.57 17.83 16.21
C GLU A 211 -20.61 18.87 15.60
N ARG A 212 -20.43 20.04 16.24
CA ARG A 212 -19.42 21.02 15.83
C ARG A 212 -18.00 20.46 15.94
N VAL A 213 -17.67 19.79 17.05
CA VAL A 213 -16.35 19.17 17.26
C VAL A 213 -16.13 17.99 16.29
N ARG A 214 -17.16 17.20 15.99
CA ARG A 214 -17.08 16.14 14.97
C ARG A 214 -16.74 16.72 13.60
N ALA A 215 -17.45 17.75 13.16
CA ALA A 215 -17.21 18.38 11.85
C ALA A 215 -15.80 18.99 11.74
N GLU A 216 -15.26 19.54 12.84
CA GLU A 216 -13.88 20.02 12.87
C GLU A 216 -12.86 18.86 12.86
N ALA A 217 -13.11 17.76 13.55
CA ALA A 217 -12.26 16.58 13.51
C ALA A 217 -12.21 15.95 12.11
N GLU A 218 -13.35 15.82 11.43
CA GLU A 218 -13.42 15.32 10.04
C GLU A 218 -12.67 16.24 9.05
N ARG A 219 -12.72 17.56 9.25
CA ARG A 219 -11.93 18.52 8.46
C ARG A 219 -10.43 18.32 8.68
N LEU A 220 -9.99 18.19 9.93
CA LEU A 220 -8.59 17.97 10.29
C LEU A 220 -8.05 16.63 9.77
N GLU A 221 -8.85 15.57 9.79
CA GLU A 221 -8.47 14.26 9.23
C GLU A 221 -8.27 14.34 7.70
N GLN A 222 -9.10 15.13 7.00
CA GLN A 222 -8.91 15.38 5.56
C GLN A 222 -7.66 16.21 5.26
N GLU A 223 -7.35 17.22 6.09
CA GLU A 223 -6.11 18.01 5.99
C GLU A 223 -4.87 17.14 6.27
N GLU A 224 -4.90 16.29 7.30
CA GLU A 224 -3.83 15.35 7.59
C GLU A 224 -3.63 14.35 6.44
N ALA A 225 -4.71 13.78 5.90
CA ALA A 225 -4.64 12.86 4.76
C ALA A 225 -4.11 13.51 3.47
N GLN A 226 -4.25 14.83 3.30
CA GLN A 226 -3.61 15.59 2.23
C GLN A 226 -2.11 15.77 2.51
N TYR A 227 -1.77 16.24 3.71
CA TYR A 227 -0.38 16.41 4.13
C TYR A 227 0.44 15.12 4.07
N GLN A 228 -0.15 13.98 4.47
CA GLN A 228 0.50 12.67 4.37
C GLN A 228 0.81 12.29 2.91
N LYS A 229 -0.03 12.66 1.93
CA LYS A 229 0.24 12.40 0.50
C LYS A 229 1.40 13.26 0.00
N GLU A 230 1.37 14.56 0.29
CA GLU A 230 2.47 15.47 -0.07
C GLU A 230 3.80 15.00 0.56
N TYR A 231 3.78 14.62 1.84
CA TYR A 231 4.94 14.04 2.52
C TYR A 231 5.46 12.77 1.82
N CYS A 232 4.57 11.86 1.42
CA CYS A 232 4.95 10.66 0.66
C CYS A 232 5.57 11.01 -0.70
N GLU A 233 5.06 12.01 -1.40
CA GLU A 233 5.61 12.48 -2.68
C GLU A 233 7.00 13.10 -2.52
N PHE A 234 7.18 14.00 -1.54
CA PHE A 234 8.50 14.54 -1.21
C PHE A 234 9.47 13.43 -0.77
N LYS A 235 9.01 12.43 -0.03
CA LYS A 235 9.83 11.29 0.38
C LYS A 235 10.27 10.43 -0.81
N ARG A 236 9.40 10.21 -1.80
CA ARG A 236 9.75 9.55 -3.06
C ARG A 236 10.81 10.34 -3.82
N GLN A 237 10.62 11.65 -4.01
CA GLN A 237 11.60 12.52 -4.68
C GLN A 237 12.96 12.51 -3.96
N GLN A 238 12.98 12.50 -2.62
CA GLN A 238 14.22 12.41 -1.85
C GLN A 238 14.97 11.09 -2.13
N LEU A 239 14.27 9.97 -2.22
CA LEU A 239 14.86 8.66 -2.50
C LEU A 239 15.41 8.57 -3.93
N GLU A 240 14.67 9.12 -4.90
CA GLU A 240 15.11 9.20 -6.31
C GLU A 240 16.41 10.00 -6.44
N LEU A 241 16.50 11.17 -5.79
CA LEU A 241 17.71 12.00 -5.78
C LEU A 241 18.90 11.33 -5.05
N ASP A 242 18.64 10.58 -3.98
CA ASP A 242 19.69 9.85 -3.25
C ASP A 242 20.25 8.68 -4.08
N ASP A 243 19.41 7.99 -4.86
CA ASP A 243 19.86 6.95 -5.80
C ASP A 243 20.58 7.52 -7.04
N GLU A 244 20.15 8.68 -7.57
CA GLU A 244 20.92 9.42 -8.58
C GLU A 244 22.29 9.84 -8.06
N LEU A 245 22.37 10.38 -6.83
CA LEU A 245 23.63 10.79 -6.20
C LEU A 245 24.59 9.61 -6.04
N LYS A 246 24.10 8.45 -5.57
CA LYS A 246 24.89 7.20 -5.49
C LYS A 246 25.35 6.73 -6.87
N SER A 247 24.50 6.85 -7.89
CA SER A 247 24.85 6.49 -9.27
C SER A 247 26.01 7.35 -9.80
N VAL A 248 25.94 8.67 -9.60
CA VAL A 248 27.00 9.61 -10.00
C VAL A 248 28.31 9.38 -9.23
N ASP A 249 28.25 9.16 -7.91
CA ASP A 249 29.45 8.84 -7.11
C ASP A 249 30.10 7.52 -7.58
N ASN A 250 29.31 6.49 -7.88
CA ASN A 250 29.83 5.24 -8.46
C ASN A 250 30.50 5.46 -9.83
N GLN A 251 29.92 6.29 -10.70
CA GLN A 251 30.55 6.67 -11.97
C GLN A 251 31.85 7.44 -11.77
N MET A 252 31.89 8.39 -10.82
CA MET A 252 33.09 9.16 -10.47
C MET A 252 34.19 8.25 -9.93
N ARG A 253 33.86 7.32 -9.02
CA ARG A 253 34.80 6.30 -8.51
C ARG A 253 35.33 5.40 -9.62
N TYR A 254 34.48 4.97 -10.54
CA TYR A 254 34.90 4.16 -11.70
C TYR A 254 35.87 4.94 -12.60
N ALA A 255 35.54 6.18 -12.95
CA ALA A 255 36.40 7.05 -13.75
C ALA A 255 37.75 7.30 -13.05
N GLN A 256 37.73 7.58 -11.75
CA GLN A 256 38.94 7.75 -10.93
C GLN A 256 39.80 6.47 -10.91
N MET A 257 39.20 5.29 -10.77
CA MET A 257 39.92 4.02 -10.82
C MET A 257 40.54 3.76 -12.20
N GLN A 258 39.87 4.10 -13.30
CA GLN A 258 40.45 4.00 -14.64
C GLN A 258 41.59 5.01 -14.84
N LEU A 259 41.44 6.25 -14.36
CA LEU A 259 42.51 7.25 -14.37
C LEU A 259 43.73 6.76 -13.58
N ASP A 260 43.54 6.21 -12.38
CA ASP A 260 44.63 5.69 -11.56
C ASP A 260 45.29 4.45 -12.19
N LYS A 261 44.52 3.62 -12.90
CA LYS A 261 45.06 2.51 -13.71
C LYS A 261 45.92 3.05 -14.86
N LEU A 262 45.43 4.03 -15.62
CA LEU A 262 46.15 4.67 -16.74
C LEU A 262 47.43 5.38 -16.27
N LYS A 263 47.36 6.10 -15.15
CA LYS A 263 48.52 6.74 -14.49
C LYS A 263 49.58 5.73 -14.06
N LYS A 264 49.17 4.57 -13.53
CA LYS A 264 50.09 3.48 -13.16
C LYS A 264 50.69 2.79 -14.38
N THR A 265 49.95 2.67 -15.48
CA THR A 265 50.45 2.11 -16.76
C THR A 265 51.24 3.16 -17.56
N ASN A 266 52.44 3.50 -17.08
CA ASN A 266 53.38 4.25 -17.91
C ASN A 266 53.79 3.40 -19.13
N VAL A 267 53.37 3.85 -20.32
CA VAL A 267 53.62 3.21 -21.62
C VAL A 267 55.10 2.85 -21.79
N PHE A 268 56.02 3.72 -21.37
CA PHE A 268 57.45 3.47 -21.51
C PHE A 268 57.98 2.35 -20.62
N ASN A 269 57.50 2.25 -19.37
CA ASN A 269 57.85 1.15 -18.48
C ASN A 269 57.18 -0.18 -18.89
N ALA A 270 55.99 -0.10 -19.52
CA ALA A 270 55.28 -1.26 -20.04
C ALA A 270 55.92 -1.81 -21.33
N THR A 271 56.46 -0.95 -22.20
CA THR A 271 57.11 -1.35 -23.46
C THR A 271 58.59 -1.69 -23.30
N PHE A 272 59.31 -1.08 -22.35
CA PHE A 272 60.75 -1.30 -22.14
C PHE A 272 61.08 -1.57 -20.66
N HIS A 273 60.82 -2.81 -20.22
CA HIS A 273 61.13 -3.23 -18.87
C HIS A 273 62.64 -3.52 -18.70
N ILE A 274 63.40 -2.49 -18.28
CA ILE A 274 64.80 -2.65 -17.87
C ILE A 274 64.88 -3.13 -16.42
N TRP A 275 65.54 -4.27 -16.20
CA TRP A 275 65.77 -4.86 -14.89
C TRP A 275 67.20 -5.42 -14.75
N HIS A 276 67.46 -6.21 -13.71
CA HIS A 276 68.72 -6.93 -13.54
C HIS A 276 68.48 -8.40 -13.20
N SER A 277 69.30 -9.29 -13.76
CA SER A 277 69.32 -10.72 -13.45
C SER A 277 70.72 -11.08 -12.96
N GLY A 278 70.91 -11.03 -11.64
CA GLY A 278 72.23 -11.14 -11.00
C GLY A 278 73.23 -10.10 -11.53
N GLN A 279 74.28 -10.58 -12.21
CA GLN A 279 75.32 -9.73 -12.78
C GLN A 279 74.92 -9.07 -14.11
N PHE A 280 73.90 -9.58 -14.81
CA PHE A 280 73.42 -9.04 -16.08
C PHE A 280 72.42 -7.89 -15.88
N GLY A 281 72.45 -6.91 -16.79
CA GLY A 281 71.28 -6.07 -17.06
C GLY A 281 70.33 -6.79 -18.02
N THR A 282 69.03 -6.66 -17.84
CA THR A 282 68.02 -7.22 -18.75
C THR A 282 67.12 -6.13 -19.31
N ILE A 283 66.70 -6.29 -20.56
CA ILE A 283 65.69 -5.42 -21.20
C ILE A 283 64.65 -6.31 -21.89
N ASN A 284 63.38 -6.16 -21.53
CA ASN A 284 62.29 -7.03 -22.03
C ASN A 284 62.62 -8.53 -21.93
N ASN A 285 63.21 -8.92 -20.79
CA ASN A 285 63.71 -10.25 -20.43
C ASN A 285 64.95 -10.76 -21.18
N PHE A 286 65.48 -10.05 -22.18
CA PHE A 286 66.76 -10.40 -22.82
C PHE A 286 67.96 -9.94 -21.98
N ARG A 287 68.95 -10.81 -21.75
CA ARG A 287 70.18 -10.52 -21.01
C ARG A 287 71.20 -9.81 -21.90
N LEU A 288 71.61 -8.61 -21.51
CA LEU A 288 72.63 -7.84 -22.21
C LEU A 288 74.01 -8.07 -21.56
N GLY A 289 74.74 -9.05 -22.08
CA GLY A 289 76.09 -9.40 -21.64
C GLY A 289 76.36 -10.89 -21.76
N ARG A 290 77.56 -11.31 -21.36
CA ARG A 290 78.02 -12.70 -21.36
C ARG A 290 78.97 -12.93 -20.19
N LEU A 291 78.92 -14.10 -19.55
CA LEU A 291 79.89 -14.51 -18.53
C LEU A 291 80.49 -15.87 -18.90
N PRO A 292 81.74 -16.17 -18.46
CA PRO A 292 82.35 -17.49 -18.68
C PRO A 292 81.54 -18.64 -18.07
N SER A 293 80.83 -18.38 -16.96
CA SER A 293 79.96 -19.34 -16.26
C SER A 293 78.56 -19.48 -16.87
N VAL A 294 78.09 -18.48 -17.63
CA VAL A 294 76.76 -18.46 -18.26
C VAL A 294 76.90 -17.88 -19.67
N PRO A 295 77.19 -18.71 -20.68
CA PRO A 295 77.37 -18.27 -22.06
C PRO A 295 76.01 -17.92 -22.68
N VAL A 296 75.63 -16.66 -22.59
CA VAL A 296 74.44 -16.11 -23.27
C VAL A 296 74.62 -16.21 -24.79
N GLU A 297 73.54 -16.56 -25.50
CA GLU A 297 73.53 -16.69 -26.96
C GLU A 297 73.59 -15.30 -27.62
N TRP A 298 74.34 -15.20 -28.72
CA TRP A 298 74.47 -13.94 -29.46
C TRP A 298 73.13 -13.41 -29.99
N ASN A 299 72.18 -14.28 -30.34
CA ASN A 299 70.83 -13.86 -30.73
C ASN A 299 70.08 -13.12 -29.60
N GLU A 300 70.26 -13.53 -28.33
CA GLU A 300 69.68 -12.86 -27.16
C GLU A 300 70.33 -11.49 -26.92
N ILE A 301 71.66 -11.42 -27.03
CA ILE A 301 72.45 -10.18 -26.91
C ILE A 301 72.07 -9.19 -28.02
N ASN A 302 71.94 -9.67 -29.27
CA ASN A 302 71.56 -8.89 -30.44
C ASN A 302 70.12 -8.36 -30.32
N ALA A 303 69.19 -9.19 -29.81
CA ALA A 303 67.83 -8.75 -29.49
C ALA A 303 67.81 -7.69 -28.38
N ALA A 304 68.61 -7.86 -27.32
CA ALA A 304 68.76 -6.87 -26.25
C ALA A 304 69.31 -5.54 -26.77
N TRP A 305 70.33 -5.56 -27.65
CA TRP A 305 70.82 -4.36 -28.34
C TRP A 305 69.74 -3.70 -29.19
N GLY A 306 68.97 -4.48 -29.95
CA GLY A 306 67.84 -3.97 -30.73
C GLY A 306 66.80 -3.24 -29.90
N GLN A 307 66.40 -3.82 -28.77
CA GLN A 307 65.50 -3.17 -27.81
C GLN A 307 66.13 -1.90 -27.20
N THR A 308 67.44 -1.90 -26.96
CA THR A 308 68.19 -0.77 -26.40
C THR A 308 68.30 0.40 -27.40
N VAL A 309 68.51 0.11 -28.68
CA VAL A 309 68.50 1.11 -29.77
C VAL A 309 67.09 1.67 -29.98
N LEU A 310 66.07 0.80 -30.01
CA LEU A 310 64.67 1.23 -30.14
C LEU A 310 64.24 2.13 -28.98
N LEU A 311 64.63 1.79 -27.75
CA LEU A 311 64.42 2.62 -26.57
C LEU A 311 65.06 4.01 -26.72
N LEU A 312 66.35 4.09 -27.05
CA LEU A 312 67.04 5.37 -27.19
C LEU A 312 66.46 6.21 -28.35
N HIS A 313 66.08 5.56 -29.46
CA HIS A 313 65.38 6.23 -30.57
C HIS A 313 64.00 6.77 -30.14
N ALA A 314 63.21 5.99 -29.39
CA ALA A 314 61.91 6.43 -28.88
C ALA A 314 62.03 7.58 -27.87
N LEU A 315 63.05 7.55 -27.01
CA LEU A 315 63.37 8.62 -26.06
C LEU A 315 63.79 9.91 -26.79
N ALA A 316 64.71 9.81 -27.74
CA ALA A 316 65.15 10.95 -28.54
C ALA A 316 64.00 11.57 -29.34
N ASN A 317 63.17 10.75 -29.98
CA ASN A 317 61.99 11.22 -30.72
C ASN A 317 60.97 11.91 -29.81
N LYS A 318 60.72 11.40 -28.59
CA LYS A 318 59.83 12.05 -27.61
C LYS A 318 60.38 13.40 -27.12
N MET A 319 61.70 13.55 -27.04
CA MET A 319 62.35 14.84 -26.74
C MET A 319 62.47 15.78 -27.95
N GLY A 320 62.22 15.29 -29.17
CA GLY A 320 62.54 16.02 -30.41
C GLY A 320 64.05 16.15 -30.69
N LEU A 321 64.89 15.37 -30.00
CA LEU A 321 66.35 15.42 -30.13
C LEU A 321 66.82 14.75 -31.43
N LYS A 322 67.63 15.47 -32.20
CA LYS A 322 68.41 14.92 -33.32
C LYS A 322 69.88 14.83 -32.94
N PHE A 323 70.42 13.61 -32.95
CA PHE A 323 71.83 13.34 -32.71
C PHE A 323 72.72 13.96 -33.79
N GLN A 324 73.91 14.44 -33.42
CA GLN A 324 74.76 15.25 -34.28
C GLN A 324 75.72 14.44 -35.16
N ARG A 325 76.13 13.24 -34.72
CA ARG A 325 77.18 12.43 -35.37
C ARG A 325 76.69 11.12 -35.98
N TYR A 326 75.62 10.54 -35.42
CA TYR A 326 75.10 9.23 -35.83
C TYR A 326 73.57 9.25 -35.88
N ARG A 327 72.99 8.45 -36.78
CA ARG A 327 71.55 8.14 -36.80
C ARG A 327 71.34 6.72 -36.27
N LEU A 328 70.41 6.58 -35.32
CA LEU A 328 69.99 5.27 -34.82
C LEU A 328 68.98 4.64 -35.78
N VAL A 329 69.21 3.42 -36.24
CA VAL A 329 68.26 2.65 -37.05
C VAL A 329 67.86 1.37 -36.29
N PRO A 330 66.70 1.36 -35.59
CA PRO A 330 66.22 0.17 -34.92
C PRO A 330 65.70 -0.85 -35.95
N PHE A 331 66.40 -1.97 -36.09
CA PHE A 331 66.10 -3.04 -37.04
C PHE A 331 66.08 -4.41 -36.33
N GLY A 332 65.32 -4.48 -35.24
CA GLY A 332 65.20 -5.69 -34.42
C GLY A 332 66.56 -6.19 -33.93
N ASN A 333 66.80 -7.49 -34.07
CA ASN A 333 68.07 -8.13 -33.73
C ASN A 333 69.26 -7.74 -34.62
N HIS A 334 69.06 -7.00 -35.71
CA HIS A 334 70.14 -6.53 -36.60
C HIS A 334 70.20 -4.99 -36.64
N SER A 335 69.95 -4.34 -35.50
CA SER A 335 70.00 -2.88 -35.37
C SER A 335 71.42 -2.33 -35.60
N TYR A 336 71.50 -1.13 -36.17
CA TYR A 336 72.76 -0.50 -36.56
C TYR A 336 72.70 1.03 -36.41
N LEU A 337 73.88 1.67 -36.47
CA LEU A 337 74.04 3.11 -36.56
C LEU A 337 74.60 3.50 -37.92
N GLU A 338 74.15 4.62 -38.45
CA GLU A 338 74.72 5.25 -39.64
C GLU A 338 75.51 6.50 -39.21
N SER A 339 76.74 6.67 -39.72
CA SER A 339 77.47 7.91 -39.50
C SER A 339 76.95 9.02 -40.41
N LEU A 340 76.67 10.20 -39.84
CA LEU A 340 76.22 11.36 -40.61
C LEU A 340 77.37 12.00 -41.43
N THR A 341 78.62 11.78 -41.03
CA THR A 341 79.82 12.25 -41.75
C THR A 341 80.30 11.27 -42.81
N ASP A 342 80.01 9.97 -42.69
CA ASP A 342 80.38 8.94 -43.65
C ASP A 342 79.21 7.97 -43.91
N LYS A 343 78.48 8.22 -45.01
CA LYS A 343 77.34 7.40 -45.44
C LYS A 343 77.72 5.96 -45.82
N SER A 344 79.00 5.67 -46.05
CA SER A 344 79.46 4.30 -46.36
C SER A 344 79.75 3.47 -45.10
N LYS A 345 79.67 4.08 -43.91
CA LYS A 345 80.06 3.44 -42.64
C LYS A 345 78.85 3.04 -41.81
N GLU A 346 78.32 1.87 -42.15
CA GLU A 346 77.38 1.13 -41.30
C GLU A 346 78.11 0.60 -40.05
N LEU A 347 77.53 0.86 -38.89
CA LEU A 347 78.03 0.44 -37.58
C LEU A 347 77.04 -0.55 -36.95
N PRO A 348 77.15 -1.86 -37.23
CA PRO A 348 76.23 -2.87 -36.72
C PRO A 348 76.39 -3.07 -35.21
N LEU A 349 75.26 -3.05 -34.48
CA LEU A 349 75.17 -3.41 -33.05
C LEU A 349 74.74 -4.86 -32.83
N TYR A 350 75.08 -5.73 -33.79
CA TYR A 350 74.86 -7.17 -33.70
C TYR A 350 76.16 -7.91 -34.01
N CYS A 351 76.29 -9.14 -33.50
CA CYS A 351 77.34 -10.06 -33.90
C CYS A 351 76.81 -11.48 -34.10
N SER A 352 77.31 -12.18 -35.11
CA SER A 352 76.88 -13.54 -35.48
C SER A 352 77.53 -14.66 -34.64
N GLY A 353 78.42 -14.30 -33.70
CA GLY A 353 79.17 -15.25 -32.88
C GLY A 353 80.41 -15.83 -33.56
N GLY A 354 81.40 -16.21 -32.75
CA GLY A 354 82.69 -16.75 -33.20
C GLY A 354 83.81 -16.43 -32.21
N LEU A 355 85.03 -16.87 -32.49
CA LEU A 355 86.20 -16.48 -31.69
C LEU A 355 86.54 -14.99 -31.92
N ARG A 356 86.66 -14.24 -30.81
CA ARG A 356 86.88 -12.79 -30.72
C ARG A 356 88.06 -12.23 -31.52
N PHE A 357 88.95 -13.10 -32.01
CA PHE A 357 90.12 -12.79 -32.83
C PHE A 357 89.79 -12.60 -34.32
N PHE A 358 88.67 -13.16 -34.80
CA PHE A 358 88.21 -13.03 -36.20
C PHE A 358 87.22 -11.88 -36.40
N TRP A 359 87.06 -11.02 -35.39
CA TRP A 359 86.03 -9.99 -35.35
C TRP A 359 86.60 -8.68 -35.88
N ASP A 360 85.90 -8.08 -36.85
CA ASP A 360 86.18 -6.72 -37.29
C ASP A 360 85.82 -5.73 -36.17
N ASN A 361 86.59 -4.64 -36.04
CA ASN A 361 86.40 -3.63 -35.00
C ASN A 361 85.06 -2.87 -35.12
N LYS A 362 84.27 -3.12 -36.18
CA LYS A 362 82.96 -2.50 -36.46
C LYS A 362 82.00 -2.53 -35.26
N PHE A 363 81.87 -3.67 -34.58
CA PHE A 363 80.98 -3.80 -33.41
C PHE A 363 81.42 -2.91 -32.23
N ASP A 364 82.74 -2.83 -31.98
CA ASP A 364 83.29 -1.94 -30.94
C ASP A 364 83.14 -0.47 -31.30
N HIS A 365 83.30 -0.10 -32.57
CA HIS A 365 83.01 1.25 -33.05
C HIS A 365 81.51 1.58 -32.94
N ALA A 366 80.62 0.62 -33.20
CA ALA A 366 79.18 0.77 -33.05
C ALA A 366 78.76 1.00 -31.59
N MET A 367 79.32 0.24 -30.64
CA MET A 367 79.07 0.45 -29.21
C MET A 367 79.61 1.79 -28.70
N VAL A 368 80.76 2.26 -29.19
CA VAL A 368 81.28 3.61 -28.85
C VAL A 368 80.41 4.71 -29.47
N ALA A 369 79.97 4.56 -30.72
CA ALA A 369 79.03 5.47 -31.37
C ALA A 369 77.66 5.51 -30.65
N PHE A 370 77.21 4.36 -30.12
CA PHE A 370 76.03 4.30 -29.28
C PHE A 370 76.24 5.02 -27.94
N LEU A 371 77.38 4.82 -27.28
CA LEU A 371 77.73 5.51 -26.03
C LEU A 371 77.77 7.04 -26.22
N ASP A 372 78.26 7.50 -27.37
CA ASP A 372 78.22 8.91 -27.78
C ASP A 372 76.77 9.42 -27.92
N CYS A 373 75.86 8.66 -28.54
CA CYS A 373 74.43 9.01 -28.55
C CYS A 373 73.82 9.07 -27.14
N VAL A 374 74.19 8.16 -26.22
CA VAL A 374 73.72 8.20 -24.82
C VAL A 374 74.30 9.41 -24.08
N GLN A 375 75.53 9.83 -24.38
CA GLN A 375 76.13 11.06 -23.84
C GLN A 375 75.46 12.33 -24.37
N GLN A 376 75.17 12.42 -25.67
CA GLN A 376 74.37 13.53 -26.23
C GLN A 376 72.97 13.60 -25.60
N PHE A 377 72.32 12.45 -25.40
CA PHE A 377 71.04 12.36 -24.70
C PHE A 377 71.16 12.83 -23.23
N LYS A 378 72.25 12.44 -22.53
CA LYS A 378 72.53 12.91 -21.17
C LYS A 378 72.66 14.43 -21.12
N GLU A 379 73.43 15.04 -22.02
CA GLU A 379 73.63 16.50 -22.03
C GLU A 379 72.33 17.27 -22.23
N GLU A 380 71.41 16.78 -23.06
CA GLU A 380 70.08 17.40 -23.23
C GLU A 380 69.16 17.20 -22.02
N VAL A 381 69.24 16.06 -21.33
CA VAL A 381 68.56 15.84 -20.03
C VAL A 381 69.08 16.81 -18.97
N GLU A 382 70.40 16.98 -18.87
CA GLU A 382 71.05 17.82 -17.85
C GLU A 382 70.88 19.33 -18.11
N LYS A 383 70.67 19.75 -19.37
CA LYS A 383 70.28 21.14 -19.70
C LYS A 383 68.92 21.54 -19.13
N GLY A 384 68.02 20.58 -18.90
CA GLY A 384 66.68 20.85 -18.38
C GLY A 384 66.66 21.13 -16.86
N GLU A 385 67.48 20.44 -16.08
CA GLU A 385 67.50 20.54 -14.62
C GLU A 385 68.91 20.39 -14.04
N THR A 386 69.46 21.48 -13.49
CA THR A 386 70.83 21.55 -12.91
C THR A 386 71.10 20.65 -11.69
N ARG A 387 70.13 19.84 -11.26
CA ARG A 387 70.24 18.90 -10.12
C ARG A 387 70.03 17.43 -10.49
N PHE A 388 69.62 17.11 -11.72
CA PHE A 388 69.52 15.73 -12.17
C PHE A 388 70.82 15.35 -12.91
N CYS A 389 71.45 14.26 -12.52
CA CYS A 389 72.63 13.72 -13.19
C CYS A 389 72.49 12.20 -13.31
N LEU A 390 72.87 11.63 -14.46
CA LEU A 390 72.90 10.18 -14.61
C LEU A 390 73.97 9.55 -13.70
N PRO A 391 73.67 8.45 -13.00
CA PRO A 391 74.50 7.92 -11.91
C PRO A 391 75.88 7.42 -12.36
N TYR A 392 76.04 7.04 -13.63
CA TYR A 392 77.32 6.60 -14.19
C TYR A 392 77.82 7.61 -15.24
N ARG A 393 79.08 8.05 -15.09
CA ARG A 393 79.74 8.92 -16.08
C ARG A 393 80.22 8.11 -17.28
N MET A 394 80.23 8.74 -18.46
CA MET A 394 80.56 8.11 -19.72
C MET A 394 81.73 8.86 -20.36
N ASP A 395 82.87 8.18 -20.50
CA ASP A 395 84.06 8.67 -21.20
C ASP A 395 83.99 8.15 -22.64
N VAL A 396 83.46 9.00 -23.53
CA VAL A 396 83.24 8.67 -24.95
C VAL A 396 84.57 8.49 -25.70
N GLU A 397 85.59 9.29 -25.38
CA GLU A 397 86.91 9.22 -26.01
C GLU A 397 87.59 7.87 -25.77
N LYS A 398 87.49 7.34 -24.54
CA LYS A 398 88.07 6.04 -24.18
C LYS A 398 87.10 4.88 -24.40
N GLY A 399 85.81 5.13 -24.60
CA GLY A 399 84.76 4.11 -24.68
C GLY A 399 84.54 3.40 -23.35
N LYS A 400 84.56 4.14 -22.24
CA LYS A 400 84.47 3.60 -20.88
C LYS A 400 83.31 4.22 -20.08
N ILE A 401 82.77 3.45 -19.15
CA ILE A 401 81.74 3.89 -18.21
C ILE A 401 82.32 3.81 -16.80
N GLU A 402 82.23 4.91 -16.06
CA GLU A 402 82.80 5.08 -14.73
C GLU A 402 81.74 4.88 -13.64
N ASP A 403 82.08 4.06 -12.65
CA ASP A 403 81.30 3.84 -11.44
C ASP A 403 81.58 4.95 -10.40
N THR A 404 81.00 6.13 -10.64
CA THR A 404 81.20 7.35 -9.83
C THR A 404 80.67 7.24 -8.39
N GLY A 405 79.74 6.31 -8.12
CA GLY A 405 79.13 6.12 -6.80
C GLY A 405 79.57 4.86 -6.03
N GLY A 406 80.29 3.94 -6.68
CA GLY A 406 80.69 2.65 -6.11
C GLY A 406 82.20 2.46 -6.11
N SER A 407 82.70 1.67 -7.06
CA SER A 407 84.09 1.19 -7.07
C SER A 407 85.12 2.19 -7.60
N GLY A 408 84.72 3.35 -8.13
CA GLY A 408 85.62 4.26 -8.87
C GLY A 408 86.23 3.65 -10.14
N GLY A 409 85.70 2.50 -10.59
CA GLY A 409 86.24 1.72 -11.70
C GLY A 409 85.71 2.22 -13.04
N SER A 410 86.61 2.35 -14.03
CA SER A 410 86.26 2.62 -15.43
C SER A 410 86.20 1.31 -16.23
N TYR A 411 84.98 0.88 -16.59
CA TYR A 411 84.72 -0.35 -17.34
C TYR A 411 84.58 -0.06 -18.84
N SER A 412 85.26 -0.84 -19.69
CA SER A 412 85.22 -0.65 -21.14
C SER A 412 83.95 -1.25 -21.74
N ILE A 413 83.33 -0.52 -22.68
CA ILE A 413 82.23 -1.06 -23.51
C ILE A 413 82.74 -1.89 -24.69
N LYS A 414 84.00 -1.70 -25.08
CA LYS A 414 84.64 -2.44 -26.18
C LYS A 414 84.83 -3.91 -25.82
N THR A 415 84.69 -4.79 -26.80
CA THR A 415 85.01 -6.21 -26.66
C THR A 415 86.53 -6.45 -26.75
N GLN A 416 87.24 -5.74 -27.61
CA GLN A 416 88.69 -5.91 -27.77
C GLN A 416 89.46 -5.60 -26.47
N PHE A 417 90.42 -6.45 -26.12
CA PHE A 417 91.25 -6.36 -24.90
C PHE A 417 90.48 -6.25 -23.56
N ASN A 418 89.25 -6.79 -23.49
CA ASN A 418 88.37 -6.68 -22.32
C ASN A 418 87.82 -8.04 -21.89
N SER A 419 87.61 -8.24 -20.57
CA SER A 419 86.99 -9.46 -20.04
C SER A 419 85.46 -9.44 -20.22
N GLU A 420 84.83 -10.61 -20.35
CA GLU A 420 83.37 -10.71 -20.52
C GLU A 420 82.60 -10.17 -19.30
N GLU A 421 83.17 -10.29 -18.09
CA GLU A 421 82.61 -9.76 -16.85
C GLU A 421 82.64 -8.23 -16.80
N GLN A 422 83.77 -7.61 -17.14
CA GLN A 422 83.90 -6.14 -17.17
C GLN A 422 83.02 -5.53 -18.28
N TRP A 423 82.93 -6.20 -19.43
CA TRP A 423 82.01 -5.84 -20.51
C TRP A 423 80.55 -5.90 -20.05
N THR A 424 80.11 -7.02 -19.45
CA THR A 424 78.75 -7.16 -18.91
C THR A 424 78.44 -6.11 -17.84
N LYS A 425 79.40 -5.77 -16.99
CA LYS A 425 79.24 -4.71 -15.99
C LYS A 425 79.07 -3.33 -16.63
N ALA A 426 79.84 -3.00 -17.69
CA ALA A 426 79.65 -1.78 -18.46
C ALA A 426 78.25 -1.70 -19.10
N LEU A 427 77.78 -2.79 -19.71
CA LEU A 427 76.44 -2.86 -20.32
C LEU A 427 75.32 -2.73 -19.28
N LYS A 428 75.48 -3.31 -18.09
CA LYS A 428 74.54 -3.13 -16.97
C LYS A 428 74.48 -1.67 -16.51
N PHE A 429 75.60 -0.97 -16.45
CA PHE A 429 75.63 0.45 -16.10
C PHE A 429 75.02 1.33 -17.20
N MET A 430 75.26 1.03 -18.48
CA MET A 430 74.61 1.68 -19.61
C MET A 430 73.08 1.52 -19.57
N LEU A 431 72.57 0.30 -19.38
CA LEU A 431 71.13 0.05 -19.20
C LEU A 431 70.57 0.75 -17.96
N THR A 432 71.35 0.86 -16.88
CA THR A 432 70.93 1.61 -15.69
C THR A 432 70.82 3.11 -16.02
N ASN A 433 71.79 3.71 -16.69
CA ASN A 433 71.69 5.10 -17.17
C ASN A 433 70.44 5.31 -18.06
N LEU A 434 70.16 4.38 -18.98
CA LEU A 434 68.96 4.43 -19.81
C LEU A 434 67.66 4.26 -19.00
N LYS A 435 67.64 3.45 -17.93
CA LYS A 435 66.51 3.35 -17.00
C LYS A 435 66.27 4.64 -16.22
N TRP A 436 67.33 5.33 -15.79
CA TRP A 436 67.23 6.64 -15.14
C TRP A 436 66.77 7.73 -16.12
N GLY A 437 67.28 7.72 -17.35
CA GLY A 437 66.79 8.58 -18.44
C GLY A 437 65.31 8.32 -18.76
N LEU A 438 64.89 7.06 -18.82
CA LEU A 438 63.49 6.66 -19.02
C LEU A 438 62.59 7.17 -17.89
N ALA A 439 63.04 7.07 -16.64
CA ALA A 439 62.32 7.60 -15.48
C ALA A 439 62.18 9.13 -15.57
N TRP A 440 63.25 9.86 -15.93
CA TRP A 440 63.21 11.32 -16.10
C TRP A 440 62.27 11.75 -17.23
N VAL A 441 62.37 11.12 -18.41
CA VAL A 441 61.48 11.34 -19.57
C VAL A 441 60.03 10.93 -19.28
N SER A 442 59.81 10.07 -18.28
CA SER A 442 58.48 9.77 -17.78
C SER A 442 57.98 10.90 -16.89
N SER A 443 58.75 11.30 -15.87
CA SER A 443 58.36 12.35 -14.92
C SER A 443 58.13 13.73 -15.56
N GLN A 444 59.02 14.17 -16.46
CA GLN A 444 58.92 15.49 -17.10
C GLN A 444 57.71 15.62 -18.04
N PHE A 445 57.35 14.51 -18.70
CA PHE A 445 56.23 14.44 -19.63
C PHE A 445 54.98 13.79 -19.00
N TYR A 446 54.91 13.79 -17.65
CA TYR A 446 53.71 13.45 -16.87
C TYR A 446 53.05 14.72 -16.27
N ASN A 447 53.81 15.82 -16.20
CA ASN A 447 53.34 17.14 -15.71
C ASN A 447 53.00 18.12 -16.85
N LYS A 448 52.91 17.63 -18.09
CA LYS A 448 52.35 18.31 -19.27
C LYS A 448 51.26 17.42 -19.85
#